data_AF-A0A0S8J7P1-F1
#
_entry.id   AF-A0A0S8J7P1-F1
#
_cell.length_a   1.000
_cell.length_b   1.000
_cell.length_c   1.000
_cell.angle_alpha   90.00
_cell.angle_beta   90.00
_cell.angle_gamma   90.00
#
_symmetry.space_group_name_H-M   'P 1'
#
loop_
_entity.id
_entity.type
_entity.pdbx_description
1 polymer ?
#
loop_
_entity_poly.entity_id
_entity_poly.type
_entity_poly.pdbx_seq_one_letter_code
_entity_poly.pdbx_strand_id
1 'polypeptide(L)'
;MITRYQHTQIGYLLIFALAVAILAIAVLMVTRGPHWIGWLVLVTIWVTLLIFSTLTVAIRGGVLELRFGPGIIRKRFFVKDIDSWRIVKNPWYYGYGIRYTPHGWLFRVSGSYAVEIRMKTGATYRIGTDVPEELERAIRQARDIPSE
;
A
#
# COMPACT_ATOMS: atom_id res chain seq x y z
N MET A 1 -22.47 16.71 -0.55
CA MET A 1 -21.03 17.07 -0.56
C MET A 1 -20.23 15.87 -1.06
N ILE A 2 -19.28 16.06 -1.97
CA ILE A 2 -18.41 14.97 -2.43
C ILE A 2 -17.35 14.73 -1.35
N THR A 3 -17.41 13.61 -0.61
CA THR A 3 -16.33 13.24 0.32
C THR A 3 -15.05 13.08 -0.47
N ARG A 4 -14.06 13.94 -0.19
CA ARG A 4 -12.75 13.94 -0.83
C ARG A 4 -11.70 13.71 0.24
N TYR A 5 -11.26 12.46 0.35
CA TYR A 5 -10.12 12.08 1.17
C TYR A 5 -8.96 11.70 0.27
N GLN A 6 -7.75 12.08 0.65
CA GLN A 6 -6.53 11.64 -0.02
C GLN A 6 -5.37 11.68 0.98
N HIS A 7 -4.75 10.54 1.17
CA HIS A 7 -3.56 10.41 2.00
C HIS A 7 -2.50 9.56 1.29
N THR A 8 -1.24 9.98 1.36
CA THR A 8 -0.13 9.26 0.75
C THR A 8 0.87 8.87 1.82
N GLN A 9 1.07 7.57 1.99
CA GLN A 9 2.06 7.02 2.90
C GLN A 9 3.32 6.62 2.14
N ILE A 10 4.48 6.86 2.74
CA ILE A 10 5.80 6.51 2.18
C ILE A 10 6.37 5.28 2.91
N GLY A 11 6.88 4.33 2.13
CA GLY A 11 7.51 3.10 2.60
C GLY A 11 8.97 3.30 3.02
N TYR A 12 9.26 4.18 3.97
CA TYR A 12 10.64 4.54 4.36
C TYR A 12 11.54 3.33 4.66
N LEU A 13 11.00 2.32 5.35
CA LEU A 13 11.77 1.10 5.67
C LEU A 13 12.17 0.32 4.40
N LEU A 14 11.25 0.18 3.44
CA LEU A 14 11.53 -0.46 2.15
C LEU A 14 12.60 0.34 1.39
N ILE A 15 12.44 1.67 1.33
CA ILE A 15 13.39 2.56 0.65
C ILE A 15 14.78 2.43 1.27
N PHE A 16 14.88 2.47 2.60
CA PHE A 16 16.15 2.34 3.30
C PHE A 16 16.80 0.97 3.07
N ALA A 17 16.05 -0.12 3.22
CA ALA A 17 16.58 -1.48 3.02
C ALA A 17 17.10 -1.68 1.59
N LEU A 18 16.37 -1.19 0.59
CA LEU A 18 16.78 -1.28 -0.81
C LEU A 18 17.94 -0.34 -1.14
N ALA A 19 18.04 0.83 -0.51
CA ALA A 19 19.20 1.72 -0.65
C ALA A 19 20.48 1.07 -0.11
N VAL A 20 20.41 0.39 1.05
CA VAL A 20 21.53 -0.39 1.60
C VAL A 20 21.93 -1.53 0.68
N ALA A 21 20.94 -2.24 0.09
CA ALA A 21 21.22 -3.30 -0.87
C ALA A 21 21.91 -2.78 -2.15
N ILE A 22 21.47 -1.64 -2.69
CA ILE A 22 22.11 -0.97 -3.83
C ILE A 22 23.56 -0.63 -3.49
N LEU A 23 23.81 -0.03 -2.32
CA LEU A 23 25.16 0.32 -1.89
C LEU A 23 26.06 -0.91 -1.78
N ALA A 24 25.57 -1.99 -1.19
CA ALA A 24 26.32 -3.24 -1.06
C ALA A 24 26.68 -3.84 -2.44
N ILE A 25 25.75 -3.83 -3.39
CA ILE A 25 25.98 -4.31 -4.76
C ILE A 25 26.99 -3.41 -5.48
N ALA A 26 26.88 -2.08 -5.33
CA ALA A 26 27.81 -1.14 -5.94
C ALA A 26 29.25 -1.36 -5.43
N VAL A 27 29.44 -1.53 -4.12
CA VAL A 27 30.75 -1.86 -3.52
C VAL A 27 31.28 -3.18 -4.07
N LEU A 28 30.43 -4.20 -4.19
CA LEU A 28 30.83 -5.49 -4.77
C LEU A 28 31.28 -5.35 -6.23
N MET A 29 30.56 -4.57 -7.05
CA MET A 29 30.90 -4.36 -8.46
C MET A 29 32.21 -3.57 -8.63
N VAL A 30 32.50 -2.61 -7.74
CA VAL A 30 33.76 -1.87 -7.75
C VAL A 30 34.93 -2.75 -7.32
N THR A 31 34.74 -3.61 -6.32
CA THR A 31 35.81 -4.44 -5.73
C THR A 31 36.09 -5.73 -6.49
N ARG A 32 35.08 -6.32 -7.14
CA ARG A 32 35.18 -7.61 -7.87
C ARG A 32 35.03 -7.47 -9.38
N GLY A 33 34.74 -6.27 -9.86
CA GLY A 33 34.42 -5.99 -11.27
C GLY A 33 32.91 -6.08 -11.57
N PRO A 34 32.44 -5.34 -12.58
CA PRO A 34 31.02 -5.31 -12.94
C PRO A 34 30.60 -6.65 -13.56
N HIS A 35 29.45 -7.16 -13.13
CA HIS A 35 28.85 -8.38 -13.67
C HIS A 35 27.42 -8.09 -14.14
N TRP A 36 26.98 -8.74 -15.21
CA TRP A 36 25.63 -8.54 -15.77
C TRP A 36 24.52 -8.86 -14.75
N ILE A 37 24.77 -9.83 -13.85
CA ILE A 37 23.88 -10.18 -12.74
C ILE A 37 23.71 -8.98 -11.79
N GLY A 38 24.78 -8.24 -11.49
CA GLY A 38 24.71 -7.05 -10.64
C GLY A 38 23.79 -5.99 -11.24
N TRP A 39 23.91 -5.75 -12.55
CA TRP A 39 23.02 -4.86 -13.29
C TRP A 39 21.56 -5.33 -13.27
N LEU A 40 21.32 -6.63 -13.49
CA LEU A 40 19.96 -7.20 -13.43
C LEU A 40 19.32 -7.00 -12.05
N VAL A 41 20.07 -7.24 -10.98
CA VAL A 41 19.59 -7.04 -9.60
C VAL A 41 19.32 -5.56 -9.33
N LEU A 42 20.21 -4.64 -9.75
CA LEU A 42 19.99 -3.20 -9.59
C LEU A 42 18.73 -2.71 -10.32
N VAL A 43 18.52 -3.14 -11.56
CA VAL A 43 17.30 -2.82 -12.32
C VAL A 43 16.07 -3.37 -11.59
N THR A 44 16.13 -4.59 -11.08
CA THR A 44 15.03 -5.20 -10.33
C THR A 44 14.70 -4.42 -9.06
N ILE A 45 15.70 -3.99 -8.29
CA ILE A 45 15.53 -3.16 -7.10
C ILE A 45 14.90 -1.80 -7.49
N TRP A 46 15.39 -1.18 -8.54
CA TRP A 46 14.89 0.11 -9.01
C TRP A 46 13.41 0.05 -9.41
N VAL A 47 13.02 -0.98 -10.17
CA VAL A 47 11.61 -1.23 -10.52
C VAL A 47 10.77 -1.48 -9.27
N THR A 48 11.28 -2.24 -8.30
CA THR A 48 10.59 -2.50 -7.04
C THR A 48 10.36 -1.22 -6.23
N LEU A 49 11.37 -0.34 -6.14
CA LEU A 49 11.24 0.97 -5.51
C LEU A 49 10.16 1.81 -6.20
N LEU A 50 10.20 1.88 -7.52
CA LEU A 50 9.24 2.68 -8.30
C LEU A 50 7.80 2.24 -8.06
N ILE A 51 7.56 0.93 -7.90
CA ILE A 51 6.22 0.40 -7.68
C ILE A 51 5.79 0.55 -6.21
N PHE A 52 6.64 0.20 -5.24
CA PHE A 52 6.23 0.04 -3.84
C PHE A 52 6.71 1.15 -2.88
N SER A 53 7.31 2.23 -3.37
CA SER A 53 7.77 3.35 -2.54
C SER A 53 6.64 4.07 -1.81
N THR A 54 5.46 4.15 -2.43
CA THR A 54 4.33 4.93 -1.91
C THR A 54 3.01 4.18 -2.05
N LEU A 55 2.10 4.46 -1.14
CA LEU A 55 0.70 4.04 -1.21
C LEU A 55 -0.18 5.26 -0.99
N THR A 56 -0.89 5.67 -2.04
CA THR A 56 -1.92 6.71 -1.96
C THR A 56 -3.28 6.06 -1.82
N VAL A 57 -3.99 6.43 -0.76
CA VAL A 57 -5.37 6.05 -0.48
C VAL A 57 -6.23 7.28 -0.73
N ALA A 58 -7.21 7.18 -1.63
CA ALA A 58 -8.11 8.28 -1.93
C ALA A 58 -9.57 7.80 -1.94
N ILE A 59 -10.48 8.64 -1.47
CA ILE A 59 -11.92 8.44 -1.60
C ILE A 59 -12.49 9.59 -2.41
N ARG A 60 -13.15 9.27 -3.52
CA ARG A 60 -13.77 10.25 -4.44
C ARG A 60 -15.05 9.67 -5.01
N GLY A 61 -16.16 10.40 -4.89
CA GLY A 61 -17.44 10.02 -5.50
C GLY A 61 -17.91 8.60 -5.10
N GLY A 62 -17.76 8.23 -3.82
CA GLY A 62 -18.14 6.90 -3.34
C GLY A 62 -17.21 5.76 -3.78
N VAL A 63 -16.05 6.06 -4.36
CA VAL A 63 -15.02 5.08 -4.73
C VAL A 63 -13.78 5.27 -3.86
N LEU A 64 -13.36 4.20 -3.18
CA LEU A 64 -12.09 4.08 -2.48
C LEU A 64 -11.03 3.51 -3.45
N GLU A 65 -10.01 4.30 -3.74
CA GLU A 65 -8.92 3.97 -4.66
C GLU A 65 -7.60 3.85 -3.89
N LEU A 66 -6.89 2.75 -4.11
CA LEU A 66 -5.52 2.52 -3.67
C LEU A 66 -4.60 2.64 -4.88
N ARG A 67 -3.50 3.39 -4.75
CA ARG A 67 -2.51 3.58 -5.83
C ARG A 67 -1.11 3.38 -5.27
N PHE A 68 -0.36 2.45 -5.86
CA PHE A 68 1.04 2.22 -5.52
C PHE A 68 1.97 2.99 -6.46
N GLY A 69 3.02 3.59 -5.90
CA GLY A 69 4.04 4.31 -6.66
C GLY A 69 3.45 5.46 -7.48
N PRO A 70 3.83 5.65 -8.75
CA PRO A 70 3.21 6.63 -9.65
C PRO A 70 1.79 6.24 -10.10
N GLY A 71 1.22 5.17 -9.53
CA GLY A 71 -0.10 4.65 -9.85
C GLY A 71 -0.10 3.62 -10.97
N ILE A 72 0.96 2.80 -11.08
CA ILE A 72 0.99 1.65 -11.99
C ILE A 72 0.01 0.59 -11.50
N ILE A 73 0.06 0.26 -10.20
CA ILE A 73 -0.88 -0.67 -9.58
C ILE A 73 -1.97 0.15 -8.91
N ARG A 74 -3.22 -0.08 -9.33
CA ARG A 74 -4.41 0.57 -8.78
C ARG A 74 -5.44 -0.48 -8.39
N LYS A 75 -6.10 -0.27 -7.26
CA LYS A 75 -7.25 -1.06 -6.82
C LYS A 75 -8.38 -0.13 -6.44
N ARG A 76 -9.60 -0.43 -6.88
CA ARG A 76 -10.79 0.38 -6.62
C ARG A 76 -11.85 -0.47 -5.93
N PHE A 77 -12.54 0.15 -4.97
CA PHE A 77 -13.64 -0.42 -4.24
C PHE A 77 -14.79 0.59 -4.21
N PHE A 78 -16.00 0.15 -4.49
CA PHE A 78 -17.17 0.98 -4.26
C PHE A 78 -17.50 0.96 -2.77
N VAL A 79 -17.62 2.14 -2.17
CA VAL A 79 -17.91 2.28 -0.74
C VAL A 79 -19.27 1.66 -0.40
N LYS A 80 -20.25 1.72 -1.32
CA LYS A 80 -21.55 1.06 -1.19
C LYS A 80 -21.47 -0.48 -1.07
N ASP A 81 -20.38 -1.09 -1.54
CA ASP A 81 -20.18 -2.54 -1.52
C ASP A 81 -19.41 -2.99 -0.26
N ILE A 82 -18.97 -2.04 0.57
CA ILE A 82 -18.35 -2.32 1.86
C ILE A 82 -19.47 -2.64 2.86
N ASP A 83 -19.37 -3.81 3.46
CA ASP A 83 -20.30 -4.31 4.48
C ASP A 83 -19.91 -3.78 5.88
N SER A 84 -18.64 -3.89 6.24
CA SER A 84 -18.10 -3.42 7.52
C SER A 84 -16.65 -2.98 7.39
N TRP A 85 -16.19 -2.11 8.30
CA TRP A 85 -14.79 -1.71 8.41
C TRP A 85 -14.36 -1.65 9.87
N ARG A 86 -13.06 -1.85 10.13
CA ARG A 86 -12.46 -1.73 11.46
C ARG A 86 -10.97 -1.42 11.39
N ILE A 87 -10.46 -0.70 12.38
CA ILE A 87 -9.02 -0.50 12.56
C ILE A 87 -8.43 -1.79 13.12
N VAL A 88 -7.34 -2.27 12.51
CA VAL A 88 -6.62 -3.47 12.93
C VAL A 88 -5.12 -3.20 12.99
N LYS A 89 -4.44 -3.96 13.84
CA LYS A 89 -2.98 -3.99 13.89
C LYS A 89 -2.48 -5.29 13.26
N ASN A 90 -1.60 -5.16 12.27
CA ASN A 90 -0.99 -6.28 11.58
C ASN A 90 0.37 -6.63 12.23
N PRO A 91 0.68 -7.93 12.36
CA PRO A 91 2.03 -8.36 12.71
C PRO A 91 3.07 -7.83 11.72
N TRP A 92 4.26 -7.53 12.23
CA TRP A 92 5.36 -7.00 11.39
C TRP A 92 5.80 -7.99 10.31
N TYR A 93 5.71 -9.29 10.59
CA TYR A 93 6.13 -10.37 9.68
C TYR A 93 5.16 -10.62 8.52
N TYR A 94 3.97 -9.99 8.50
CA TYR A 94 3.11 -10.01 7.31
C TYR A 94 3.74 -9.24 6.14
N GLY A 95 4.77 -8.43 6.39
CA GLY A 95 5.55 -7.75 5.39
C GLY A 95 4.88 -6.51 4.79
N TYR A 96 5.45 -6.07 3.67
CA TYR A 96 5.08 -4.87 2.92
C TYR A 96 4.78 -5.22 1.45
N GLY A 97 3.98 -4.40 0.79
CA GLY A 97 3.50 -4.55 -0.57
C GLY A 97 2.03 -5.01 -0.63
N ILE A 98 1.75 -5.84 -1.64
CA ILE A 98 0.45 -6.49 -1.87
C ILE A 98 0.60 -7.96 -1.49
N ARG A 99 -0.09 -8.39 -0.43
CA ARG A 99 0.10 -9.74 0.11
C ARG A 99 -1.23 -10.40 0.45
N TYR A 100 -1.35 -11.68 0.17
CA TYR A 100 -2.46 -12.48 0.66
C TYR A 100 -2.14 -13.00 2.06
N THR A 101 -3.01 -12.72 3.03
CA THR A 101 -2.89 -13.14 4.43
C THR A 101 -4.07 -14.03 4.81
N PRO A 102 -4.05 -14.72 5.95
CA PRO A 102 -5.21 -15.46 6.46
C PRO A 102 -6.48 -14.59 6.62
N HIS A 103 -6.31 -13.27 6.66
CA HIS A 103 -7.39 -12.29 6.81
C HIS A 103 -7.72 -11.56 5.50
N GLY A 104 -7.28 -12.10 4.36
CA GLY A 104 -7.47 -11.50 3.04
C GLY A 104 -6.27 -10.68 2.56
N TRP A 105 -6.52 -9.83 1.56
CA TRP A 105 -5.47 -9.06 0.89
C TRP A 105 -5.02 -7.88 1.74
N LEU A 106 -3.72 -7.76 1.98
CA LEU A 106 -3.07 -6.63 2.64
C LEU A 106 -2.37 -5.74 1.60
N PHE A 107 -2.69 -4.46 1.64
CA PHE A 107 -2.06 -3.40 0.87
C PHE A 107 -1.34 -2.46 1.84
N ARG A 108 -0.01 -2.46 1.87
CA ARG A 108 0.74 -1.69 2.88
C ARG A 108 2.13 -1.33 2.40
N VAL A 109 2.63 -0.14 2.72
CA VAL A 109 4.03 0.25 2.44
C VAL A 109 4.84 0.53 3.70
N SER A 110 4.20 0.86 4.82
CA SER A 110 4.85 1.04 6.13
C SER A 110 3.82 0.90 7.28
N GLY A 111 4.25 1.00 8.54
CA GLY A 111 3.40 1.15 9.75
C GLY A 111 2.51 -0.06 10.12
N SER A 112 2.37 -0.45 11.39
CA SER A 112 1.67 -1.72 11.73
C SER A 112 0.13 -1.66 11.65
N TYR A 113 -0.44 -0.47 11.49
CA TYR A 113 -1.89 -0.27 11.46
C TYR A 113 -2.46 -0.38 10.04
N ALA A 114 -3.71 -0.83 9.97
CA ALA A 114 -4.50 -0.86 8.75
C ALA A 114 -5.97 -0.67 9.06
N VAL A 115 -6.74 -0.24 8.08
CA VAL A 115 -8.21 -0.36 8.08
C VAL A 115 -8.58 -1.61 7.29
N GLU A 116 -9.19 -2.57 7.98
CA GLU A 116 -9.79 -3.74 7.35
C GLU A 116 -11.18 -3.38 6.84
N ILE A 117 -11.45 -3.65 5.57
CA ILE A 117 -12.77 -3.56 4.95
C ILE A 117 -13.23 -4.96 4.56
N ARG A 118 -14.48 -5.28 4.88
CA ARG A 118 -15.15 -6.49 4.43
C ARG A 118 -16.17 -6.11 3.36
N MET A 119 -16.08 -6.74 2.21
CA MET A 119 -17.02 -6.53 1.10
C MET A 119 -18.27 -7.38 1.31
N LYS A 120 -19.40 -6.94 0.76
CA LYS A 120 -20.65 -7.72 0.70
C LYS A 120 -20.48 -9.09 0.01
N THR A 121 -19.50 -9.21 -0.88
CA THR A 121 -19.13 -10.47 -1.54
C THR A 121 -18.39 -11.46 -0.63
N GLY A 122 -18.05 -11.06 0.60
CA GLY A 122 -17.28 -11.86 1.55
C GLY A 122 -15.77 -11.67 1.47
N ALA A 123 -15.26 -10.96 0.45
CA ALA A 123 -13.84 -10.66 0.34
C ALA A 123 -13.38 -9.64 1.40
N THR A 124 -12.21 -9.87 1.99
CA THR A 124 -11.61 -8.98 3.00
C THR A 124 -10.33 -8.33 2.46
N TYR A 125 -10.19 -7.04 2.71
CA TYR A 125 -9.02 -6.24 2.33
C TYR A 125 -8.55 -5.41 3.51
N ARG A 126 -7.23 -5.35 3.73
CA ARG A 126 -6.57 -4.55 4.75
C ARG A 126 -5.76 -3.46 4.08
N ILE A 127 -6.04 -2.21 4.42
CA ILE A 127 -5.42 -1.03 3.85
C ILE A 127 -4.52 -0.42 4.90
N GLY A 128 -3.22 -0.62 4.75
CA GLY A 128 -2.19 -0.04 5.60
C GLY A 128 -2.24 1.48 5.55
N THR A 129 -2.15 2.11 6.71
CA THR A 129 -2.14 3.56 6.88
C THR A 129 -1.49 3.90 8.22
N ASP A 130 -0.80 5.03 8.26
CA ASP A 130 -0.28 5.68 9.47
C ASP A 130 -1.33 6.58 10.17
N VAL A 131 -2.46 6.86 9.51
CA VAL A 131 -3.60 7.62 10.06
C VAL A 131 -4.90 6.79 10.00
N PRO A 132 -4.99 5.68 10.75
CA PRO A 132 -6.12 4.74 10.66
C PRO A 132 -7.46 5.37 11.05
N GLU A 133 -7.51 6.26 12.04
CA GLU A 133 -8.75 6.92 12.46
C GLU A 133 -9.27 7.91 11.41
N GLU A 134 -8.38 8.54 10.64
CA GLU A 134 -8.78 9.43 9.54
C GLU A 134 -9.38 8.65 8.38
N LEU A 135 -8.74 7.56 7.96
CA LEU A 135 -9.25 6.69 6.90
C LEU A 135 -10.59 6.07 7.28
N GLU A 136 -10.74 5.59 8.51
CA GLU A 136 -12.00 5.04 9.01
C GLU A 136 -13.14 6.09 8.99
N ARG A 137 -12.87 7.31 9.47
CA ARG A 137 -13.84 8.42 9.41
C ARG A 137 -14.22 8.76 7.98
N ALA A 138 -13.26 8.78 7.06
CA ALA A 138 -13.51 9.09 5.66
C ALA A 138 -14.38 8.00 4.97
N ILE A 139 -14.15 6.73 5.28
CA ILE A 139 -14.99 5.62 4.77
C ILE A 139 -16.43 5.74 5.31
N ARG A 140 -16.58 6.00 6.61
CA ARG A 140 -17.89 6.20 7.25
C ARG A 140 -18.67 7.34 6.58
N GLN A 141 -18.06 8.52 6.48
CA GLN A 141 -18.67 9.68 5.81
C GLN A 141 -19.03 9.39 4.36
N ALA A 142 -18.23 8.62 3.64
CA ALA A 142 -18.51 8.26 2.26
C ALA A 142 -19.64 7.22 2.10
N ARG A 143 -19.96 6.45 3.15
CA ARG A 143 -21.09 5.50 3.15
C ARG A 143 -22.41 6.13 3.56
N ASP A 144 -22.38 7.09 4.48
CA ASP A 144 -23.58 7.76 4.99
C ASP A 144 -24.17 8.78 4.00
N ILE A 145 -23.45 9.09 2.92
CA ILE A 145 -23.97 9.91 1.81
C ILE A 145 -24.77 9.00 0.88
N PRO A 146 -26.08 9.25 0.68
CA PRO A 146 -26.88 8.52 -0.29
C PRO A 146 -26.25 8.67 -1.67
N SER A 147 -25.96 7.55 -2.34
CA SER A 147 -25.68 7.57 -3.76
C SER A 147 -26.99 7.92 -4.47
N GLU A 148 -27.13 9.17 -4.91
CA GLU A 148 -28.14 9.57 -5.90
C GLU A 148 -28.03 8.74 -7.19
#